data_AF-A0AA35WYX2-F1
#
_entry.id   AF-A0AA35WYX2-F1
#
_cell.length_a   1.000
_cell.length_b   1.000
_cell.length_c   1.000
_cell.angle_alpha   90.00
_cell.angle_beta   90.00
_cell.angle_gamma   90.00
#
_symmetry.space_group_name_H-M   'P 1'
#
loop_
_entity.id
_entity.type
_entity.pdbx_description
1 polymer ?
#
loop_
_entity_poly.entity_id
_entity_poly.type
_entity_poly.pdbx_seq_one_letter_code
_entity_poly.pdbx_strand_id
1 'polypeptide(L)'
;MKFIIKVQFLICFVCRFRYPFFGSQQPVVVQPPVSLVLGGENYFSASTYSFVFACSEDSLHNQLYCHPILLEVLMERGNCHSLVGIAQVPLGEVLKNEKVSLGNDVYQRCSLKVPVSAVVSQLTCAFVHCTLTLEYQKGFPPAETQGLPSASEYLAATELEMWKASEEETFTKEMKKKEACYLFQLQEEWERREKERQAVFTQKFQAYNCLEVQLRNTLEAAQCEQRKLLSRETELQQLYRKLSFEEQSIAKQCQAKVMQCQLLYEGKLEVQREKTEELLKTVERLKSQVSELSARLTSKDAEFDEYKQKVISKPESRLQAELIMVHIEKTELEKKLSTALRAKKHYKDQWTQAMKELAAYRHNELKSAQSILQRQQQELESVKIHSEEQKIIRKDLTQVKEEVSRVQKETFNDECPSKVTEAEDTANPDVARWIEERDILLETGVYTQNDFTIQQLDQKIKACLK
;
A
#
# COMPACT_ATOMS: atom_id res chain seq x y z
N MET A 1 12.09 43.36 -9.80
CA MET A 1 12.32 44.66 -10.49
C MET A 1 10.99 45.42 -10.57
N LYS A 2 10.99 46.75 -10.51
CA LYS A 2 9.81 47.57 -10.85
C LYS A 2 9.98 48.12 -12.26
N PHE A 3 9.10 47.74 -13.18
CA PHE A 3 9.00 48.33 -14.50
C PHE A 3 7.86 49.36 -14.49
N ILE A 4 8.12 50.57 -14.98
CA ILE A 4 7.13 51.66 -15.07
C ILE A 4 7.03 52.05 -16.54
N ILE A 5 5.96 51.62 -17.21
CA ILE A 5 5.67 52.03 -18.58
C ILE A 5 5.01 53.41 -18.53
N LYS A 6 5.74 54.46 -18.90
CA LYS A 6 5.17 55.80 -19.13
C LYS A 6 4.60 55.88 -20.55
N VAL A 7 3.30 55.64 -20.70
CA VAL A 7 2.59 55.96 -21.94
C VAL A 7 2.31 57.46 -21.95
N GLN A 8 3.02 58.21 -22.78
CA GLN A 8 2.84 59.65 -22.93
C GLN A 8 2.01 59.93 -24.18
N PHE A 9 0.72 60.19 -23.99
CA PHE A 9 -0.18 60.57 -25.08
C PHE A 9 0.15 61.99 -25.56
N LEU A 10 0.55 62.12 -26.82
CA LEU A 10 0.56 63.41 -27.51
C LEU A 10 -0.88 63.81 -27.81
N ILE A 11 -1.28 64.99 -27.35
CA ILE A 11 -2.62 65.52 -27.55
C ILE A 11 -2.51 66.76 -28.45
N CYS A 12 -3.13 66.72 -29.62
CA CYS A 12 -3.16 67.83 -30.57
C CYS A 12 -4.27 68.82 -30.22
N PHE A 13 -3.96 70.11 -30.31
CA PHE A 13 -4.87 71.21 -30.05
C PHE A 13 -4.93 72.19 -31.22
N VAL A 14 -6.12 72.71 -31.47
CA VAL A 14 -6.45 73.70 -32.51
C VAL A 14 -7.16 74.86 -31.83
N CYS A 15 -6.84 76.10 -32.19
CA CYS A 15 -7.61 77.25 -31.73
C CYS A 15 -8.59 77.72 -32.82
N ARG A 16 -9.77 78.17 -32.42
CA ARG A 16 -10.78 78.74 -33.33
C ARG A 16 -11.35 80.04 -32.75
N PHE A 17 -11.56 81.04 -33.58
CA PHE A 17 -12.22 82.29 -33.17
C PHE A 17 -13.07 82.88 -34.29
N ARG A 18 -13.94 83.83 -33.95
CA ARG A 18 -14.75 84.61 -34.90
C ARG A 18 -14.93 86.02 -34.37
N TYR A 19 -14.76 87.03 -35.22
CA TYR A 19 -14.95 88.43 -34.83
C TYR A 19 -15.63 89.23 -35.96
N PRO A 20 -16.98 89.27 -35.99
CA PRO A 20 -17.75 89.79 -37.14
C PRO A 20 -17.46 91.24 -37.55
N PHE A 21 -16.91 92.05 -36.65
CA PHE A 21 -16.55 93.44 -36.93
C PHE A 21 -15.46 93.58 -37.99
N PHE A 22 -14.62 92.56 -38.17
CA PHE A 22 -13.61 92.50 -39.24
C PHE A 22 -14.21 92.11 -40.62
N GLY A 23 -15.51 92.32 -40.82
CA GLY A 23 -16.23 92.07 -42.08
C GLY A 23 -16.56 90.60 -42.39
N SER A 24 -15.82 89.63 -41.83
CA SER A 24 -16.07 88.21 -42.07
C SER A 24 -16.94 87.55 -40.99
N GLN A 25 -17.94 86.78 -41.45
CA GLN A 25 -18.78 85.93 -40.61
C GLN A 25 -18.25 84.49 -40.48
N GLN A 26 -17.15 84.14 -41.16
CA GLN A 26 -16.55 82.81 -41.07
C GLN A 26 -15.61 82.71 -39.85
N PRO A 27 -15.56 81.55 -39.15
CA PRO A 27 -14.61 81.34 -38.07
C PRO A 27 -13.20 81.10 -38.63
N VAL A 28 -12.20 81.75 -38.04
CA VAL A 28 -10.79 81.51 -38.32
C VAL A 28 -10.30 80.35 -37.45
N VAL A 29 -9.62 79.40 -38.08
CA VAL A 29 -9.05 78.21 -37.44
C VAL A 29 -7.53 78.28 -37.53
N VAL A 30 -6.85 78.25 -36.38
CA VAL A 30 -5.39 78.28 -36.29
C VAL A 30 -4.84 76.91 -36.65
N GLN A 31 -4.08 76.85 -37.75
CA GLN A 31 -3.46 75.64 -38.28
C GLN A 31 -1.94 75.81 -38.40
N PRO A 32 -1.14 74.73 -38.40
CA PRO A 32 -1.52 73.35 -38.10
C PRO A 32 -1.85 73.13 -36.60
N PRO A 33 -2.46 71.99 -36.24
CA PRO A 33 -2.63 71.57 -34.85
C PRO A 33 -1.29 71.50 -34.10
N VAL A 34 -1.28 71.87 -32.82
CA VAL A 34 -0.10 71.85 -31.95
C VAL A 34 -0.24 70.74 -30.90
N SER A 35 0.73 69.83 -30.84
CA SER A 35 0.82 68.86 -29.75
C SER A 35 1.26 69.55 -28.45
N LEU A 36 0.52 69.35 -27.35
CA LEU A 36 0.88 69.83 -26.02
C LEU A 36 1.06 68.68 -25.03
N VAL A 37 1.88 68.95 -24.01
CA VAL A 37 2.15 68.07 -22.86
C VAL A 37 1.81 68.86 -21.59
N LEU A 38 1.28 68.19 -20.57
CA LEU A 38 0.92 68.83 -19.30
C LEU A 38 2.13 69.53 -18.67
N GLY A 39 2.02 70.85 -18.47
CA GLY A 39 3.10 71.70 -17.94
C GLY A 39 4.11 72.21 -18.96
N GLY A 40 3.95 71.91 -20.25
CA GLY A 40 4.76 72.48 -21.33
C GLY A 40 4.08 73.68 -22.03
N GLU A 41 4.89 74.55 -22.63
CA GLU A 41 4.44 75.62 -23.54
C GLU A 41 4.93 75.29 -24.97
N ASN A 42 4.11 75.53 -26.00
CA ASN A 42 4.45 75.38 -27.43
C ASN A 42 3.80 76.51 -28.25
N TYR A 43 4.30 76.73 -29.47
CA TYR A 43 3.87 77.80 -30.37
C TYR A 43 3.12 77.26 -31.60
N PHE A 44 2.11 77.99 -32.06
CA PHE A 44 1.39 77.74 -33.32
C PHE A 44 2.17 78.35 -34.50
N SER A 45 2.63 77.52 -35.44
CA SER A 45 3.58 77.95 -36.49
C SER A 45 3.02 78.88 -37.56
N ALA A 46 1.69 78.96 -37.74
CA ALA A 46 1.03 79.97 -38.57
C ALA A 46 -0.16 80.60 -37.82
N SER A 47 0.16 81.41 -36.80
CA SER A 47 -0.83 82.03 -35.88
C SER A 47 -1.06 83.53 -36.06
N THR A 48 -0.40 84.16 -37.05
CA THR A 48 -0.59 85.58 -37.35
C THR A 48 -1.72 85.76 -38.36
N TYR A 49 -2.71 86.57 -38.01
CA TYR A 49 -3.85 86.91 -38.86
C TYR A 49 -4.05 88.43 -38.86
N SER A 50 -4.14 89.04 -40.05
CA SER A 50 -4.39 90.47 -40.25
C SER A 50 -5.76 90.69 -40.90
N PHE A 51 -6.40 91.81 -40.55
CA PHE A 51 -7.71 92.19 -41.09
C PHE A 51 -7.68 93.67 -41.45
N VAL A 52 -8.07 94.00 -42.69
CA VAL A 52 -8.16 95.39 -43.17
C VAL A 52 -9.63 95.75 -43.31
N PHE A 53 -10.05 96.84 -42.66
CA PHE A 53 -11.42 97.31 -42.62
C PHE A 53 -11.45 98.83 -42.38
N ALA A 54 -12.56 99.49 -42.72
CA ALA A 54 -12.76 100.92 -42.51
C ALA A 54 -13.90 101.18 -41.52
N CYS A 55 -13.66 102.04 -40.53
CA CYS A 55 -14.65 102.48 -39.55
C CYS A 55 -14.23 103.83 -38.92
N SER A 56 -15.09 104.46 -38.12
CA SER A 56 -14.72 105.62 -37.30
C SER A 56 -13.96 105.19 -36.04
N GLU A 57 -13.10 106.07 -35.52
CA GLU A 57 -12.30 105.79 -34.33
C GLU A 57 -13.18 105.53 -33.09
N ASP A 58 -14.31 106.22 -32.95
CA ASP A 58 -15.30 105.95 -31.89
C ASP A 58 -15.91 104.56 -32.00
N SER A 59 -16.22 104.10 -33.22
CA SER A 59 -16.77 102.77 -33.46
C SER A 59 -15.75 101.68 -33.13
N LEU A 60 -14.48 101.91 -33.50
CA LEU A 60 -13.37 101.02 -33.17
C LEU A 60 -13.16 100.93 -31.65
N HIS A 61 -13.09 102.07 -30.96
CA HIS A 61 -12.92 102.12 -29.51
C HIS A 61 -14.04 101.39 -28.77
N ASN A 62 -15.30 101.73 -29.04
CA ASN A 62 -16.44 101.08 -28.39
C ASN A 62 -16.46 99.57 -28.64
N GLN A 63 -16.16 99.13 -29.87
CA GLN A 63 -16.20 97.71 -30.21
C GLN A 63 -15.10 96.91 -29.52
N LEU A 64 -13.84 97.39 -29.52
CA LEU A 64 -12.70 96.65 -28.95
C LEU A 64 -12.74 96.57 -27.41
N TYR A 65 -13.36 97.56 -26.73
CA TYR A 65 -13.56 97.53 -25.28
C TYR A 65 -14.76 96.67 -24.85
N CYS A 66 -15.89 96.73 -25.55
CA CYS A 66 -17.11 96.01 -25.15
C CYS A 66 -17.11 94.52 -25.56
N HIS A 67 -16.37 94.13 -26.60
CA HIS A 67 -16.46 92.80 -27.18
C HIS A 67 -15.07 92.12 -27.27
N PRO A 68 -14.71 91.22 -26.33
CA PRO A 68 -13.47 90.43 -26.45
C PRO A 68 -13.59 89.38 -27.57
N ILE A 69 -12.46 88.92 -28.11
CA ILE A 69 -12.46 87.71 -28.94
C ILE A 69 -12.64 86.49 -28.05
N LEU A 70 -13.65 85.67 -28.37
CA LEU A 70 -13.79 84.34 -27.82
C LEU A 70 -12.91 83.37 -28.63
N LEU A 71 -11.83 82.91 -28.00
CA LEU A 71 -10.89 81.94 -28.56
C LEU A 71 -11.19 80.56 -27.98
N GLU A 72 -11.82 79.70 -28.78
CA GLU A 72 -12.11 78.31 -28.46
C GLU A 72 -10.85 77.46 -28.59
N VAL A 73 -10.52 76.70 -27.55
CA VAL A 73 -9.43 75.70 -27.57
C VAL A 73 -10.04 74.31 -27.78
N LEU A 74 -9.74 73.72 -28.93
CA LEU A 74 -10.27 72.44 -29.39
C LEU A 74 -9.18 71.36 -29.26
N MET A 75 -9.52 70.19 -28.72
CA MET A 75 -8.69 68.99 -28.77
C MET A 75 -9.08 68.15 -29.98
N GLU A 76 -8.09 67.77 -30.78
CA GLU A 76 -8.22 66.96 -31.98
C GLU A 76 -7.92 65.47 -31.67
N ARG A 77 -8.75 64.56 -32.20
CA ARG A 77 -8.61 63.11 -32.10
C ARG A 77 -9.04 62.46 -33.42
N GLY A 78 -8.09 62.27 -34.33
CA GLY A 78 -8.42 61.90 -35.71
C GLY A 78 -9.32 62.96 -36.34
N ASN A 79 -10.40 62.55 -37.02
CA ASN A 79 -11.31 63.47 -37.71
C ASN A 79 -12.31 64.20 -36.76
N CYS A 80 -12.12 64.13 -35.44
CA CYS A 80 -13.02 64.70 -34.44
C CYS A 80 -12.35 65.81 -33.64
N HIS A 81 -13.01 66.96 -33.52
CA HIS A 81 -12.62 68.05 -32.63
C HIS A 81 -13.57 68.11 -31.41
N SER A 82 -13.04 68.43 -30.24
CA SER A 82 -13.78 68.51 -28.98
C SER A 82 -13.40 69.76 -28.20
N LEU A 83 -14.38 70.53 -27.70
CA LEU A 83 -14.11 71.80 -27.01
C LEU A 83 -13.57 71.55 -25.60
N VAL A 84 -12.37 72.06 -25.31
CA VAL A 84 -11.68 71.92 -24.02
C VAL A 84 -11.98 73.10 -23.11
N GLY A 85 -11.96 74.31 -23.68
CA GLY A 85 -12.19 75.55 -22.97
C GLY A 85 -12.20 76.77 -23.88
N ILE A 86 -12.45 77.93 -23.28
CA ILE A 86 -12.52 79.22 -23.98
C ILE A 86 -11.62 80.23 -23.26
N ALA A 87 -10.80 80.95 -24.02
CA ALA A 87 -10.10 82.14 -23.57
C ALA A 87 -10.82 83.40 -24.09
N GLN A 88 -11.01 84.39 -23.22
CA GLN A 88 -11.60 85.68 -23.59
C GLN A 88 -10.47 86.70 -23.77
N VAL A 89 -10.16 87.09 -25.00
CA VAL A 89 -9.05 88.00 -25.32
C VAL A 89 -9.57 89.45 -25.38
N PRO A 90 -9.26 90.32 -24.40
CA PRO A 90 -9.73 91.69 -24.37
C PRO A 90 -8.96 92.54 -25.39
N LEU A 91 -9.61 92.91 -26.51
CA LEU A 91 -8.92 93.66 -27.56
C LEU A 91 -8.59 95.11 -27.16
N GLY A 92 -9.41 95.74 -26.33
CA GLY A 92 -9.23 97.12 -25.87
C GLY A 92 -7.92 97.39 -25.13
N GLU A 93 -7.20 96.35 -24.66
CA GLU A 93 -5.86 96.51 -24.09
C GLU A 93 -4.84 97.08 -25.11
N VAL A 94 -5.03 96.86 -26.42
CA VAL A 94 -4.13 97.43 -27.45
C VAL A 94 -4.23 98.96 -27.52
N LEU A 95 -5.41 99.51 -27.19
CA LEU A 95 -5.72 100.94 -27.28
C LEU A 95 -5.11 101.75 -26.13
N LYS A 96 -4.69 101.08 -25.04
CA LYS A 96 -4.07 101.72 -23.86
C LYS A 96 -2.59 102.04 -24.06
N ASN A 97 -1.93 101.34 -24.99
CA ASN A 97 -0.51 101.49 -25.26
C ASN A 97 -0.24 102.67 -26.21
N GLU A 98 0.97 103.23 -26.17
CA GLU A 98 1.32 104.42 -26.96
C GLU A 98 1.23 104.17 -28.48
N LYS A 99 0.72 105.17 -29.22
CA LYS A 99 0.65 105.16 -30.69
C LYS A 99 2.03 105.48 -31.28
N VAL A 100 2.66 104.50 -31.94
CA VAL A 100 3.96 104.65 -32.62
C VAL A 100 3.73 104.98 -34.08
N SER A 101 4.47 105.97 -34.62
CA SER A 101 4.37 106.37 -36.04
C SER A 101 5.52 105.79 -36.85
N LEU A 102 5.23 105.26 -38.05
CA LEU A 102 6.25 104.71 -38.96
C LEU A 102 5.87 105.03 -40.42
N GLY A 103 6.40 106.13 -40.94
CA GLY A 103 6.04 106.63 -42.27
C GLY A 103 4.63 107.22 -42.29
N ASN A 104 3.79 106.74 -43.22
CA ASN A 104 2.38 107.16 -43.31
C ASN A 104 1.46 106.38 -42.36
N ASP A 105 1.94 105.25 -41.84
CA ASP A 105 1.18 104.34 -40.99
C ASP A 105 1.44 104.65 -39.49
N VAL A 106 0.41 104.52 -38.67
CA VAL A 106 0.50 104.60 -37.20
C VAL A 106 0.07 103.26 -36.62
N TYR A 107 0.79 102.74 -35.62
CA TYR A 107 0.49 101.46 -35.00
C TYR A 107 0.49 101.46 -33.46
N GLN A 108 -0.28 100.53 -32.88
CA GLN A 108 -0.25 100.16 -31.45
C GLN A 108 -0.06 98.65 -31.33
N ARG A 109 0.58 98.19 -30.24
CA ARG A 109 0.81 96.76 -29.97
C ARG A 109 0.71 96.44 -28.48
N CYS A 110 0.10 95.31 -28.12
CA CYS A 110 0.13 94.74 -26.78
C CYS A 110 0.30 93.21 -26.82
N SER A 111 0.85 92.62 -25.76
CA SER A 111 0.97 91.16 -25.59
C SER A 111 0.26 90.74 -24.30
N LEU A 112 -0.54 89.66 -24.36
CA LEU A 112 -1.47 89.25 -23.32
C LEU A 112 -1.29 87.76 -23.01
N LYS A 113 -1.26 87.39 -21.71
CA LYS A 113 -1.39 86.00 -21.25
C LYS A 113 -2.80 85.78 -20.71
N VAL A 114 -3.64 85.08 -21.48
CA VAL A 114 -5.07 84.93 -21.23
C VAL A 114 -5.37 83.52 -20.70
N PRO A 115 -6.13 83.36 -19.60
CA PRO A 115 -6.52 82.05 -19.09
C PRO A 115 -7.56 81.37 -20.00
N VAL A 116 -7.36 80.08 -20.27
CA VAL A 116 -8.35 79.20 -20.92
C VAL A 116 -9.22 78.59 -19.83
N SER A 117 -10.51 78.93 -19.80
CA SER A 117 -11.47 78.39 -18.84
C SER A 117 -12.11 77.11 -19.38
N ALA A 118 -12.01 76.00 -18.64
CA ALA A 118 -12.55 74.71 -19.05
C ALA A 118 -14.08 74.71 -19.11
N VAL A 119 -14.67 74.12 -20.16
CA VAL A 119 -16.13 74.17 -20.41
C VAL A 119 -16.94 73.57 -19.24
N VAL A 120 -16.47 72.45 -18.68
CA VAL A 120 -17.24 71.66 -17.71
C VAL A 120 -17.04 72.13 -16.26
N SER A 121 -15.82 72.52 -15.89
CA SER A 121 -15.47 72.88 -14.51
C SER A 121 -15.30 74.39 -14.27
N GLN A 122 -15.26 75.20 -15.32
CA GLN A 122 -14.96 76.64 -15.31
C GLN A 122 -13.56 77.02 -14.73
N LEU A 123 -12.77 76.03 -14.28
CA LEU A 123 -11.40 76.22 -13.81
C LEU A 123 -10.46 76.51 -14.99
N THR A 124 -9.41 77.28 -14.74
CA THR A 124 -8.34 77.51 -15.73
C THR A 124 -7.59 76.21 -16.02
N CYS A 125 -7.62 75.76 -17.28
CA CYS A 125 -6.96 74.51 -17.71
C CYS A 125 -5.69 74.73 -18.52
N ALA A 126 -5.51 75.93 -19.10
CA ALA A 126 -4.32 76.33 -19.84
C ALA A 126 -4.22 77.87 -19.88
N PHE A 127 -3.15 78.41 -20.47
CA PHE A 127 -3.03 79.82 -20.82
C PHE A 127 -2.68 79.94 -22.30
N VAL A 128 -3.25 80.93 -22.99
CA VAL A 128 -2.84 81.34 -24.33
C VAL A 128 -2.07 82.64 -24.22
N HIS A 129 -0.87 82.69 -24.79
CA HIS A 129 -0.15 83.93 -25.03
C HIS A 129 -0.49 84.43 -26.43
N CYS A 130 -0.91 85.69 -26.56
CA CYS A 130 -1.23 86.31 -27.84
C CYS A 130 -0.65 87.74 -27.91
N THR A 131 -0.47 88.25 -29.12
CA THR A 131 -0.03 89.63 -29.37
C THR A 131 -0.97 90.27 -30.38
N LEU A 132 -1.48 91.45 -30.03
CA LEU A 132 -2.37 92.25 -30.87
C LEU A 132 -1.56 93.41 -31.46
N THR A 133 -1.75 93.70 -32.74
CA THR A 133 -1.23 94.92 -33.40
C THR A 133 -2.37 95.56 -34.18
N LEU A 134 -2.43 96.88 -34.18
CA LEU A 134 -3.46 97.69 -34.82
C LEU A 134 -2.78 98.80 -35.63
N GLU A 135 -3.22 99.04 -36.86
CA GLU A 135 -2.57 99.91 -37.86
C GLU A 135 -3.58 100.88 -38.51
N TYR A 136 -3.17 102.10 -38.87
CA TYR A 136 -4.04 103.18 -39.36
C TYR A 136 -3.47 103.90 -40.61
N GLN A 137 -4.32 104.20 -41.60
CA GLN A 137 -3.98 104.92 -42.84
C GLN A 137 -4.89 106.15 -43.10
N LYS A 138 -4.46 107.07 -43.97
CA LYS A 138 -5.17 108.32 -44.36
C LYS A 138 -5.39 108.38 -45.88
N GLY A 139 -6.55 108.88 -46.33
CA GLY A 139 -7.09 108.64 -47.69
C GLY A 139 -6.92 109.75 -48.76
N PHE A 140 -7.56 109.54 -49.92
CA PHE A 140 -7.45 110.31 -51.18
C PHE A 140 -8.74 111.10 -51.56
N PRO A 141 -8.64 112.15 -52.40
CA PRO A 141 -9.78 112.93 -52.93
C PRO A 141 -10.19 112.56 -54.40
N PRO A 142 -11.39 112.99 -54.87
CA PRO A 142 -11.93 112.74 -56.23
C PRO A 142 -11.67 113.88 -57.26
N ALA A 143 -12.13 113.70 -58.51
CA ALA A 143 -11.80 114.53 -59.69
C ALA A 143 -13.00 115.26 -60.35
N GLU A 144 -12.70 116.16 -61.31
CA GLU A 144 -13.64 117.12 -61.95
C GLU A 144 -14.11 116.72 -63.36
N THR A 145 -15.16 117.38 -63.87
CA THR A 145 -15.90 117.04 -65.12
C THR A 145 -15.61 117.94 -66.32
N GLN A 146 -15.85 117.43 -67.55
CA GLN A 146 -15.73 118.16 -68.82
C GLN A 146 -17.09 118.36 -69.56
N GLY A 147 -17.12 119.22 -70.59
CA GLY A 147 -18.33 119.75 -71.24
C GLY A 147 -18.88 118.97 -72.45
N LEU A 148 -19.87 119.57 -73.13
CA LEU A 148 -20.72 118.91 -74.15
C LEU A 148 -20.05 118.65 -75.53
N PRO A 149 -20.34 117.52 -76.20
CA PRO A 149 -19.91 117.21 -77.58
C PRO A 149 -20.66 117.96 -78.70
N SER A 150 -20.17 117.83 -79.94
CA SER A 150 -20.77 118.41 -81.16
C SER A 150 -21.76 117.47 -81.89
N ALA A 151 -22.58 118.02 -82.80
CA ALA A 151 -23.63 117.29 -83.50
C ALA A 151 -23.14 116.11 -84.38
N SER A 152 -21.91 116.17 -84.90
CA SER A 152 -21.33 115.04 -85.64
C SER A 152 -20.79 113.95 -84.71
N GLU A 153 -20.33 114.32 -83.52
CA GLU A 153 -19.93 113.37 -82.47
C GLU A 153 -21.16 112.65 -81.91
N TYR A 154 -22.32 113.34 -81.79
CA TYR A 154 -23.58 112.71 -81.39
C TYR A 154 -24.01 111.58 -82.34
N LEU A 155 -23.95 111.76 -83.66
CA LEU A 155 -24.29 110.68 -84.61
C LEU A 155 -23.35 109.48 -84.46
N ALA A 156 -22.03 109.71 -84.46
CA ALA A 156 -21.04 108.65 -84.26
C ALA A 156 -21.18 107.97 -82.89
N ALA A 157 -21.55 108.71 -81.84
CA ALA A 157 -21.86 108.15 -80.52
C ALA A 157 -23.09 107.24 -80.58
N THR A 158 -24.18 107.65 -81.23
CA THR A 158 -25.39 106.81 -81.36
C THR A 158 -25.18 105.55 -82.20
N GLU A 159 -24.36 105.62 -83.26
CA GLU A 159 -23.96 104.43 -84.03
C GLU A 159 -23.10 103.47 -83.18
N LEU A 160 -22.15 104.00 -82.40
CA LEU A 160 -21.36 103.22 -81.45
C LEU A 160 -22.20 102.66 -80.30
N GLU A 161 -23.24 103.35 -79.84
CA GLU A 161 -24.18 102.86 -78.83
C GLU A 161 -25.05 101.72 -79.37
N MET A 162 -25.57 101.82 -80.60
CA MET A 162 -26.30 100.73 -81.26
C MET A 162 -25.40 99.51 -81.48
N TRP A 163 -24.15 99.71 -81.90
CA TRP A 163 -23.18 98.61 -82.05
C TRP A 163 -22.83 97.97 -80.69
N LYS A 164 -22.53 98.77 -79.66
CA LYS A 164 -22.29 98.27 -78.29
C LYS A 164 -23.48 97.48 -77.75
N ALA A 165 -24.71 97.95 -77.95
CA ALA A 165 -25.91 97.25 -77.50
C ALA A 165 -26.10 95.91 -78.22
N SER A 166 -25.78 95.83 -79.51
CA SER A 166 -25.77 94.57 -80.26
C SER A 166 -24.69 93.60 -79.75
N GLU A 167 -23.48 94.09 -79.43
CA GLU A 167 -22.38 93.26 -78.93
C GLU A 167 -22.54 92.87 -77.44
N GLU A 168 -23.22 93.69 -76.65
CA GLU A 168 -23.69 93.31 -75.31
C GLU A 168 -24.77 92.24 -75.40
N GLU A 169 -25.65 92.29 -76.40
CA GLU A 169 -26.67 91.26 -76.61
C GLU A 169 -26.05 89.91 -77.03
N THR A 170 -25.05 89.90 -77.92
CA THR A 170 -24.29 88.67 -78.27
C THR A 170 -23.52 88.13 -77.06
N PHE A 171 -22.78 88.98 -76.36
CA PHE A 171 -21.99 88.60 -75.18
C PHE A 171 -22.87 88.05 -74.05
N THR A 172 -23.99 88.70 -73.74
CA THR A 172 -24.92 88.22 -72.69
C THR A 172 -25.66 86.94 -73.09
N LYS A 173 -25.98 86.74 -74.38
CA LYS A 173 -26.46 85.44 -74.89
C LYS A 173 -25.40 84.34 -74.74
N GLU A 174 -24.14 84.63 -75.05
CA GLU A 174 -23.04 83.68 -74.86
C GLU A 174 -22.80 83.34 -73.39
N MET A 175 -22.81 84.32 -72.48
CA MET A 175 -22.63 84.08 -71.06
C MET A 175 -23.77 83.21 -70.50
N LYS A 176 -25.03 83.56 -70.77
CA LYS A 176 -26.20 82.74 -70.37
C LYS A 176 -26.13 81.31 -70.92
N LYS A 177 -25.60 81.12 -72.13
CA LYS A 177 -25.35 79.79 -72.71
C LYS A 177 -24.26 79.02 -71.95
N LYS A 178 -23.14 79.67 -71.62
CA LYS A 178 -22.03 79.07 -70.85
C LYS A 178 -22.47 78.71 -69.42
N GLU A 179 -23.21 79.60 -68.76
CA GLU A 179 -23.85 79.38 -67.46
C GLU A 179 -24.83 78.20 -67.50
N ALA A 180 -25.74 78.15 -68.47
CA ALA A 180 -26.68 77.04 -68.62
C ALA A 180 -25.99 75.69 -68.86
N CYS A 181 -24.94 75.64 -69.69
CA CYS A 181 -24.14 74.43 -69.88
C CYS A 181 -23.42 74.00 -68.59
N TYR A 182 -22.88 74.93 -67.82
CA TYR A 182 -22.21 74.63 -66.55
C TYR A 182 -23.19 74.14 -65.47
N LEU A 183 -24.35 74.79 -65.33
CA LEU A 183 -25.41 74.36 -64.42
C LEU A 183 -25.97 72.99 -64.78
N PHE A 184 -26.12 72.68 -66.07
CA PHE A 184 -26.52 71.36 -66.55
C PHE A 184 -25.50 70.27 -66.17
N GLN A 185 -24.21 70.51 -66.42
CA GLN A 185 -23.14 69.58 -66.00
C GLN A 185 -23.10 69.37 -64.47
N LEU A 186 -23.33 70.43 -63.70
CA LEU A 186 -23.41 70.35 -62.24
C LEU A 186 -24.63 69.55 -61.77
N GLN A 187 -25.78 69.65 -62.46
CA GLN A 187 -26.95 68.81 -62.20
C GLN A 187 -26.67 67.34 -62.52
N GLU A 188 -26.09 67.02 -63.68
CA GLU A 188 -25.75 65.63 -64.05
C GLU A 188 -24.77 64.99 -63.05
N GLU A 189 -23.73 65.73 -62.64
CA GLU A 189 -22.82 65.27 -61.58
C GLU A 189 -23.55 65.09 -60.24
N TRP A 190 -24.40 66.04 -59.83
CA TRP A 190 -25.15 65.93 -58.57
C TRP A 190 -26.09 64.71 -58.56
N GLU A 191 -26.84 64.50 -59.65
CA GLU A 191 -27.71 63.34 -59.83
C GLU A 191 -26.93 62.04 -59.84
N ARG A 192 -25.76 62.00 -60.50
CA ARG A 192 -24.86 60.83 -60.49
C ARG A 192 -24.40 60.51 -59.07
N ARG A 193 -23.91 61.50 -58.32
CA ARG A 193 -23.50 61.28 -56.91
C ARG A 193 -24.67 60.90 -56.01
N GLU A 194 -25.88 61.38 -56.28
CA GLU A 194 -27.07 60.99 -55.52
C GLU A 194 -27.46 59.53 -55.80
N LYS A 195 -27.46 59.10 -57.07
CA LYS A 195 -27.66 57.70 -57.46
C LYS A 195 -26.60 56.78 -56.84
N GLU A 196 -25.34 57.22 -56.79
CA GLU A 196 -24.24 56.52 -56.09
C GLU A 196 -24.45 56.44 -54.56
N ARG A 197 -24.83 57.55 -53.91
CA ARG A 197 -25.16 57.56 -52.47
C ARG A 197 -26.31 56.61 -52.15
N GLN A 198 -27.38 56.64 -52.94
CA GLN A 198 -28.56 55.79 -52.76
C GLN A 198 -28.24 54.31 -53.00
N ALA A 199 -27.40 53.98 -53.99
CA ALA A 199 -26.95 52.61 -54.22
C ALA A 199 -26.12 52.07 -53.04
N VAL A 200 -25.16 52.86 -52.53
CA VAL A 200 -24.36 52.48 -51.35
C VAL A 200 -25.24 52.35 -50.10
N PHE A 201 -26.16 53.30 -49.87
CA PHE A 201 -27.11 53.21 -48.76
C PHE A 201 -27.97 51.94 -48.84
N THR A 202 -28.54 51.64 -50.01
CA THR A 202 -29.38 50.45 -50.24
C THR A 202 -28.60 49.17 -50.02
N GLN A 203 -27.36 49.08 -50.52
CA GLN A 203 -26.49 47.92 -50.31
C GLN A 203 -26.17 47.72 -48.82
N LYS A 204 -25.85 48.80 -48.08
CA LYS A 204 -25.58 48.72 -46.64
C LYS A 204 -26.83 48.35 -45.85
N PHE A 205 -27.99 48.94 -46.17
CA PHE A 205 -29.27 48.61 -45.54
C PHE A 205 -29.62 47.12 -45.72
N GLN A 206 -29.49 46.58 -46.95
CA GLN A 206 -29.68 45.16 -47.22
C GLN A 206 -28.70 44.28 -46.42
N ALA A 207 -27.41 44.62 -46.40
CA ALA A 207 -26.41 43.87 -45.65
C ALA A 207 -26.68 43.86 -44.13
N TYR A 208 -27.08 45.00 -43.55
CA TYR A 208 -27.47 45.08 -42.14
C TYR A 208 -28.74 44.28 -41.85
N ASN A 209 -29.77 44.34 -42.72
CA ASN A 209 -31.02 43.59 -42.55
C ASN A 209 -30.77 42.07 -42.63
N CYS A 210 -29.97 41.60 -43.59
CA CYS A 210 -29.57 40.19 -43.66
C CYS A 210 -28.82 39.73 -42.40
N LEU A 211 -27.92 40.56 -41.86
CA LEU A 211 -27.21 40.27 -40.60
C LEU A 211 -28.16 40.27 -39.40
N GLU A 212 -29.10 41.22 -39.34
CA GLU A 212 -30.13 41.33 -38.29
C GLU A 212 -31.02 40.07 -38.25
N VAL A 213 -31.44 39.57 -39.42
CA VAL A 213 -32.19 38.31 -39.55
C VAL A 213 -31.33 37.11 -39.13
N GLN A 214 -30.05 37.05 -39.52
CA GLN A 214 -29.14 35.99 -39.07
C GLN A 214 -28.94 36.00 -37.55
N LEU A 215 -28.83 37.18 -36.93
CA LEU A 215 -28.72 37.34 -35.48
C LEU A 215 -30.01 36.96 -34.75
N ARG A 216 -31.21 37.27 -35.30
CA ARG A 216 -32.48 36.76 -34.77
C ARG A 216 -32.55 35.23 -34.84
N ASN A 217 -32.30 34.65 -36.02
CA ASN A 217 -32.41 33.20 -36.22
C ASN A 217 -31.43 32.41 -35.34
N THR A 218 -30.20 32.92 -35.14
CA THR A 218 -29.21 32.28 -34.25
C THR A 218 -29.57 32.46 -32.77
N LEU A 219 -30.12 33.60 -32.36
CA LEU A 219 -30.65 33.82 -31.01
C LEU A 219 -31.84 32.89 -30.71
N GLU A 220 -32.78 32.74 -31.63
CA GLU A 220 -33.94 31.84 -31.48
C GLU A 220 -33.51 30.36 -31.43
N ALA A 221 -32.56 29.95 -32.26
CA ALA A 221 -31.98 28.61 -32.21
C ALA A 221 -31.27 28.34 -30.86
N ALA A 222 -30.47 29.28 -30.37
CA ALA A 222 -29.80 29.18 -29.07
C ALA A 222 -30.81 29.10 -27.91
N GLN A 223 -31.88 29.91 -27.93
CA GLN A 223 -32.96 29.81 -26.95
C GLN A 223 -33.72 28.48 -27.04
N CYS A 224 -33.88 27.92 -28.24
CA CYS A 224 -34.52 26.61 -28.44
C CYS A 224 -33.68 25.49 -27.79
N GLU A 225 -32.38 25.46 -28.05
CA GLU A 225 -31.47 24.49 -27.41
C GLU A 225 -31.37 24.70 -25.89
N GLN A 226 -31.34 25.95 -25.39
CA GLN A 226 -31.37 26.23 -23.96
C GLN A 226 -32.62 25.61 -23.28
N ARG A 227 -33.80 25.72 -23.91
CA ARG A 227 -35.04 25.10 -23.39
C ARG A 227 -34.96 23.57 -23.37
N LYS A 228 -34.35 22.94 -24.38
CA LYS A 228 -34.13 21.48 -24.46
C LYS A 228 -33.10 20.98 -23.44
N LEU A 229 -32.07 21.78 -23.15
CA LEU A 229 -31.09 21.48 -22.10
C LEU A 229 -31.75 21.56 -20.72
N LEU A 230 -32.51 22.62 -20.45
CA LEU A 230 -33.24 22.77 -19.18
C LEU A 230 -34.25 21.63 -18.96
N SER A 231 -34.97 21.16 -19.98
CA SER A 231 -35.89 20.01 -19.80
C SER A 231 -35.10 18.75 -19.43
N ARG A 232 -34.03 18.42 -20.17
CA ARG A 232 -33.14 17.30 -19.89
C ARG A 232 -32.48 17.38 -18.51
N GLU A 233 -32.09 18.57 -18.06
CA GLU A 233 -31.56 18.78 -16.72
C GLU A 233 -32.62 18.47 -15.64
N THR A 234 -33.88 18.90 -15.84
CA THR A 234 -34.96 18.54 -14.90
C THR A 234 -35.33 17.05 -14.93
N GLU A 235 -35.27 16.40 -16.09
CA GLU A 235 -35.46 14.95 -16.25
C GLU A 235 -34.35 14.18 -15.50
N LEU A 236 -33.08 14.57 -15.70
CA LEU A 236 -31.93 13.99 -14.99
C LEU A 236 -32.03 14.21 -13.48
N GLN A 237 -32.41 15.41 -13.02
CA GLN A 237 -32.64 15.66 -11.59
C GLN A 237 -33.75 14.77 -11.00
N GLN A 238 -34.81 14.49 -11.75
CA GLN A 238 -35.85 13.56 -11.32
C GLN A 238 -35.34 12.12 -11.26
N LEU A 239 -34.53 11.68 -12.24
CA LEU A 239 -33.92 10.35 -12.25
C LEU A 239 -32.93 10.16 -11.09
N TYR A 240 -32.05 11.14 -10.82
CA TYR A 240 -31.16 11.11 -9.64
C TYR A 240 -31.92 11.03 -8.32
N ARG A 241 -33.05 11.75 -8.18
CA ARG A 241 -33.90 11.66 -6.98
C ARG A 241 -34.56 10.28 -6.82
N LYS A 242 -35.02 9.67 -7.91
CA LYS A 242 -35.57 8.29 -7.90
C LYS A 242 -34.49 7.28 -7.53
N LEU A 243 -33.33 7.32 -8.20
CA LEU A 243 -32.21 6.43 -7.93
C LEU A 243 -31.74 6.54 -6.47
N SER A 244 -31.55 7.74 -5.94
CA SER A 244 -31.15 7.92 -4.54
C SER A 244 -32.20 7.43 -3.53
N PHE A 245 -33.50 7.52 -3.86
CA PHE A 245 -34.56 6.93 -3.04
C PHE A 245 -34.55 5.40 -3.09
N GLU A 246 -34.30 4.81 -4.26
CA GLU A 246 -34.15 3.36 -4.46
C GLU A 246 -32.91 2.83 -3.73
N GLU A 247 -31.75 3.48 -3.85
CA GLU A 247 -30.53 3.21 -3.09
C GLU A 247 -30.78 3.22 -1.57
N GLN A 248 -31.45 4.27 -1.05
CA GLN A 248 -31.81 4.37 0.36
C GLN A 248 -32.81 3.28 0.80
N SER A 249 -33.74 2.90 -0.07
CA SER A 249 -34.72 1.83 0.20
C SER A 249 -34.03 0.47 0.26
N ILE A 250 -33.16 0.17 -0.70
CA ILE A 250 -32.36 -1.06 -0.74
C ILE A 250 -31.41 -1.12 0.47
N ALA A 251 -30.72 -0.02 0.81
CA ALA A 251 -29.85 0.04 1.97
C ALA A 251 -30.61 -0.27 3.28
N LYS A 252 -31.80 0.32 3.48
CA LYS A 252 -32.67 0.03 4.63
C LYS A 252 -33.14 -1.42 4.67
N GLN A 253 -33.51 -2.00 3.53
CA GLN A 253 -33.90 -3.42 3.44
C GLN A 253 -32.73 -4.37 3.73
N CYS A 254 -31.53 -4.06 3.23
CA CYS A 254 -30.31 -4.81 3.54
C CYS A 254 -29.95 -4.71 5.03
N GLN A 255 -30.01 -3.51 5.62
CA GLN A 255 -29.78 -3.30 7.05
C GLN A 255 -30.78 -4.08 7.91
N ALA A 256 -32.07 -4.06 7.56
CA ALA A 256 -33.11 -4.81 8.25
C ALA A 256 -32.87 -6.33 8.19
N LYS A 257 -32.47 -6.87 7.03
CA LYS A 257 -32.09 -8.29 6.88
C LYS A 257 -30.85 -8.65 7.69
N VAL A 258 -29.82 -7.80 7.72
CA VAL A 258 -28.62 -8.00 8.54
C VAL A 258 -28.98 -8.04 10.02
N MET A 259 -29.78 -7.08 10.50
CA MET A 259 -30.24 -7.02 11.89
C MET A 259 -31.10 -8.25 12.27
N GLN A 260 -31.99 -8.69 11.37
CA GLN A 260 -32.77 -9.92 11.57
C GLN A 260 -31.86 -11.16 11.67
N CYS A 261 -30.86 -11.27 10.80
CA CYS A 261 -29.89 -12.37 10.87
C CYS A 261 -29.06 -12.32 12.17
N GLN A 262 -28.60 -11.14 12.61
CA GLN A 262 -27.87 -10.96 13.86
C GLN A 262 -28.67 -11.47 15.05
N LEU A 263 -29.92 -10.98 15.23
CA LEU A 263 -30.82 -11.43 16.31
C LEU A 263 -31.08 -12.95 16.27
N LEU A 264 -31.22 -13.53 15.07
CA LEU A 264 -31.40 -14.98 14.91
C LEU A 264 -30.15 -15.81 15.23
N TYR A 265 -28.94 -15.25 15.09
CA TYR A 265 -27.69 -15.90 15.50
C TYR A 265 -27.40 -15.68 16.99
N GLU A 266 -27.68 -14.50 17.53
CA GLU A 266 -27.59 -14.20 18.96
C GLU A 266 -28.50 -15.12 19.78
N GLY A 267 -29.78 -15.26 19.41
CA GLY A 267 -30.71 -16.19 20.08
C GLY A 267 -30.28 -17.66 19.96
N LYS A 268 -29.67 -18.07 18.84
CA LYS A 268 -29.10 -19.42 18.70
C LYS A 268 -27.86 -19.62 19.60
N LEU A 269 -27.00 -18.61 19.70
CA LEU A 269 -25.83 -18.65 20.58
C LEU A 269 -26.24 -18.72 22.05
N GLU A 270 -27.29 -18.00 22.46
CA GLU A 270 -27.80 -18.06 23.83
C GLU A 270 -28.34 -19.45 24.18
N VAL A 271 -29.17 -20.05 23.31
CA VAL A 271 -29.64 -21.43 23.50
C VAL A 271 -28.49 -22.46 23.53
N GLN A 272 -27.38 -22.22 22.81
CA GLN A 272 -26.19 -23.08 22.94
C GLN A 272 -25.41 -22.79 24.24
N ARG A 273 -25.40 -21.56 24.77
CA ARG A 273 -24.80 -21.22 26.07
C ARG A 273 -25.57 -21.91 27.20
N GLU A 274 -26.90 -21.74 27.25
CA GLU A 274 -27.80 -22.40 28.21
C GLU A 274 -27.59 -23.92 28.21
N LYS A 275 -27.64 -24.55 27.02
CA LYS A 275 -27.41 -26.00 26.88
C LYS A 275 -26.01 -26.43 27.30
N THR A 276 -24.99 -25.59 27.09
CA THR A 276 -23.62 -25.87 27.55
C THR A 276 -23.53 -25.78 29.08
N GLU A 277 -24.22 -24.82 29.69
CA GLU A 277 -24.31 -24.68 31.15
C GLU A 277 -25.06 -25.85 31.80
N GLU A 278 -26.17 -26.31 31.20
CA GLU A 278 -26.86 -27.55 31.61
C GLU A 278 -25.95 -28.77 31.52
N LEU A 279 -25.23 -28.93 30.41
CA LEU A 279 -24.29 -30.03 30.22
C LEU A 279 -23.16 -29.98 31.26
N LEU A 280 -22.60 -28.80 31.55
CA LEU A 280 -21.60 -28.63 32.61
C LEU A 280 -22.14 -29.03 33.99
N LYS A 281 -23.34 -28.58 34.36
CA LYS A 281 -24.03 -28.98 35.61
C LYS A 281 -24.25 -30.49 35.69
N THR A 282 -24.63 -31.15 34.58
CA THR A 282 -24.80 -32.61 34.57
C THR A 282 -23.46 -33.35 34.68
N VAL A 283 -22.39 -32.85 34.05
CA VAL A 283 -21.03 -33.40 34.18
C VAL A 283 -20.51 -33.26 35.62
N GLU A 284 -20.76 -32.12 36.27
CA GLU A 284 -20.37 -31.89 37.67
C GLU A 284 -21.16 -32.79 38.64
N ARG A 285 -22.46 -32.95 38.43
CA ARG A 285 -23.30 -33.91 39.16
C ARG A 285 -22.80 -35.35 38.98
N LEU A 286 -22.44 -35.74 37.76
CA LEU A 286 -21.92 -37.09 37.48
C LEU A 286 -20.52 -37.31 38.08
N LYS A 287 -19.62 -36.32 38.02
CA LYS A 287 -18.33 -36.36 38.74
C LYS A 287 -18.51 -36.54 40.24
N SER A 288 -19.46 -35.82 40.83
CA SER A 288 -19.81 -35.95 42.25
C SER A 288 -20.30 -37.37 42.59
N GLN A 289 -21.21 -37.92 41.77
CA GLN A 289 -21.70 -39.29 41.93
C GLN A 289 -20.58 -40.35 41.77
N VAL A 290 -19.67 -40.17 40.81
CA VAL A 290 -18.49 -41.06 40.66
C VAL A 290 -17.57 -40.96 41.88
N SER A 291 -17.34 -39.75 42.40
CA SER A 291 -16.53 -39.53 43.61
C SER A 291 -17.17 -40.14 44.87
N GLU A 292 -18.49 -40.04 45.03
CA GLU A 292 -19.21 -40.71 46.12
C GLU A 292 -19.14 -42.22 45.99
N LEU A 293 -19.33 -42.77 44.79
CA LEU A 293 -19.28 -44.21 44.55
C LEU A 293 -17.86 -44.76 44.77
N SER A 294 -16.81 -44.07 44.33
CA SER A 294 -15.42 -44.49 44.59
C SER A 294 -15.05 -44.38 46.07
N ALA A 295 -15.53 -43.37 46.80
CA ALA A 295 -15.38 -43.28 48.25
C ALA A 295 -16.10 -44.41 49.00
N ARG A 296 -17.31 -44.79 48.56
CA ARG A 296 -18.05 -45.95 49.12
C ARG A 296 -17.38 -47.27 48.79
N LEU A 297 -16.82 -47.42 47.58
CA LEU A 297 -16.13 -48.64 47.14
C LEU A 297 -14.83 -48.83 47.94
N THR A 298 -13.98 -47.80 48.02
CA THR A 298 -12.76 -47.82 48.86
C THR A 298 -13.06 -48.02 50.35
N SER A 299 -14.16 -47.48 50.89
CA SER A 299 -14.62 -47.82 52.25
C SER A 299 -14.97 -49.29 52.40
N LYS A 300 -15.61 -49.90 51.40
CA LYS A 300 -15.99 -51.33 51.41
C LYS A 300 -14.81 -52.25 51.18
N ASP A 301 -13.82 -51.85 50.38
CA ASP A 301 -12.54 -52.54 50.26
C ASP A 301 -11.79 -52.53 51.61
N ALA A 302 -11.76 -51.39 52.31
CA ALA A 302 -11.17 -51.28 53.64
C ALA A 302 -11.89 -52.13 54.70
N GLU A 303 -13.23 -52.14 54.72
CA GLU A 303 -14.02 -53.05 55.56
C GLU A 303 -13.74 -54.54 55.23
N PHE A 304 -13.56 -54.87 53.95
CA PHE A 304 -13.29 -56.22 53.49
C PHE A 304 -11.87 -56.68 53.84
N ASP A 305 -10.88 -55.80 53.76
CA ASP A 305 -9.51 -56.06 54.20
C ASP A 305 -9.42 -56.15 55.73
N GLU A 306 -10.17 -55.33 56.48
CA GLU A 306 -10.31 -55.49 57.93
C GLU A 306 -10.98 -56.84 58.28
N TYR A 307 -11.97 -57.28 57.50
CA TYR A 307 -12.57 -58.59 57.65
C TYR A 307 -11.58 -59.74 57.33
N LYS A 308 -10.76 -59.62 56.27
CA LYS A 308 -9.67 -60.57 55.98
C LYS A 308 -8.68 -60.64 57.14
N GLN A 309 -8.21 -59.49 57.64
CA GLN A 309 -7.33 -59.39 58.82
C GLN A 309 -7.96 -60.11 60.02
N LYS A 310 -9.22 -59.82 60.33
CA LYS A 310 -9.98 -60.48 61.41
C LYS A 310 -10.07 -62.00 61.21
N VAL A 311 -10.34 -62.49 60.00
CA VAL A 311 -10.36 -63.93 59.70
C VAL A 311 -8.97 -64.56 59.89
N ILE A 312 -7.92 -63.99 59.31
CA ILE A 312 -6.53 -64.47 59.43
C ILE A 312 -6.09 -64.51 60.91
N SER A 313 -6.51 -63.53 61.72
CA SER A 313 -6.18 -63.45 63.15
C SER A 313 -6.88 -64.50 64.03
N LYS A 314 -7.87 -65.23 63.51
CA LYS A 314 -8.59 -66.24 64.30
C LYS A 314 -7.64 -67.36 64.75
N PRO A 315 -7.84 -67.94 65.96
CA PRO A 315 -7.08 -69.10 66.39
C PRO A 315 -7.26 -70.29 65.43
N GLU A 316 -8.42 -70.44 64.79
CA GLU A 316 -8.65 -71.48 63.77
C GLU A 316 -7.72 -71.34 62.56
N SER A 317 -7.57 -70.14 62.00
CA SER A 317 -6.70 -69.88 60.84
C SER A 317 -5.22 -69.93 61.21
N ARG A 318 -4.86 -69.48 62.42
CA ARG A 318 -3.51 -69.69 62.98
C ARG A 318 -3.19 -71.18 63.16
N LEU A 319 -4.11 -71.95 63.75
CA LEU A 319 -3.96 -73.40 63.93
C LEU A 319 -3.96 -74.13 62.60
N GLN A 320 -4.66 -73.67 61.56
CA GLN A 320 -4.53 -74.19 60.20
C GLN A 320 -3.13 -73.95 59.62
N ALA A 321 -2.55 -72.77 59.81
CA ALA A 321 -1.18 -72.48 59.38
C ALA A 321 -0.14 -73.33 60.15
N GLU A 322 -0.28 -73.43 61.48
CA GLU A 322 0.55 -74.29 62.33
C GLU A 322 0.39 -75.78 61.96
N LEU A 323 -0.83 -76.23 61.62
CA LEU A 323 -1.10 -77.60 61.15
C LEU A 323 -0.51 -77.86 59.76
N ILE A 324 -0.54 -76.89 58.84
CA ILE A 324 0.13 -77.00 57.54
C ILE A 324 1.65 -77.11 57.73
N MET A 325 2.25 -76.28 58.60
CA MET A 325 3.67 -76.36 58.93
C MET A 325 4.04 -77.73 59.53
N VAL A 326 3.32 -78.17 60.57
CA VAL A 326 3.52 -79.49 61.20
C VAL A 326 3.24 -80.63 60.21
N HIS A 327 2.35 -80.47 59.24
CA HIS A 327 2.14 -81.45 58.17
C HIS A 327 3.33 -81.51 57.21
N ILE A 328 3.90 -80.37 56.81
CA ILE A 328 5.12 -80.31 55.99
C ILE A 328 6.28 -80.99 56.74
N GLU A 329 6.55 -80.57 57.98
CA GLU A 329 7.56 -81.16 58.86
C GLU A 329 7.35 -82.67 59.04
N LYS A 330 6.11 -83.11 59.28
CA LYS A 330 5.76 -84.53 59.35
C LYS A 330 6.12 -85.25 58.04
N THR A 331 5.70 -84.76 56.88
CA THR A 331 6.01 -85.44 55.61
C THR A 331 7.50 -85.45 55.29
N GLU A 332 8.26 -84.45 55.73
CA GLU A 332 9.73 -84.47 55.69
C GLU A 332 10.31 -85.53 56.62
N LEU A 333 9.84 -85.60 57.87
CA LEU A 333 10.28 -86.61 58.83
C LEU A 333 9.90 -88.02 58.39
N GLU A 334 8.76 -88.21 57.74
CA GLU A 334 8.36 -89.47 57.09
C GLU A 334 9.27 -89.81 55.90
N LYS A 335 9.65 -88.84 55.07
CA LYS A 335 10.66 -89.04 54.00
C LYS A 335 12.03 -89.41 54.58
N LYS A 336 12.51 -88.68 55.59
CA LYS A 336 13.78 -88.91 56.32
C LYS A 336 13.78 -90.27 57.02
N LEU A 337 12.67 -90.68 57.63
CA LEU A 337 12.47 -92.01 58.21
C LEU A 337 12.43 -93.10 57.13
N SER A 338 11.76 -92.88 55.99
CA SER A 338 11.67 -93.88 54.92
C SER A 338 13.03 -94.15 54.27
N THR A 339 13.87 -93.12 54.12
CA THR A 339 15.25 -93.24 53.62
C THR A 339 16.16 -93.90 54.65
N ALA A 340 16.08 -93.51 55.93
CA ALA A 340 16.78 -94.18 57.02
C ALA A 340 16.40 -95.67 57.17
N LEU A 341 15.12 -96.03 56.98
CA LEU A 341 14.66 -97.42 57.01
C LEU A 341 15.12 -98.21 55.77
N ARG A 342 15.15 -97.60 54.58
CA ARG A 342 15.76 -98.21 53.38
C ARG A 342 17.25 -98.44 53.59
N ALA A 343 17.99 -97.47 54.13
CA ALA A 343 19.40 -97.62 54.46
C ALA A 343 19.64 -98.70 55.54
N LYS A 344 18.85 -98.72 56.61
CA LYS A 344 18.90 -99.77 57.65
C LYS A 344 18.64 -101.17 57.08
N LYS A 345 17.66 -101.31 56.16
CA LYS A 345 17.43 -102.57 55.46
C LYS A 345 18.64 -102.92 54.58
N HIS A 346 19.12 -101.99 53.76
CA HIS A 346 20.28 -102.19 52.89
C HIS A 346 21.52 -102.66 53.66
N TYR A 347 21.89 -101.98 54.76
CA TYR A 347 23.01 -102.41 55.61
C TYR A 347 22.75 -103.74 56.32
N LYS A 348 21.51 -104.05 56.73
CA LYS A 348 21.17 -105.39 57.24
C LYS A 348 21.35 -106.46 56.17
N ASP A 349 20.89 -106.20 54.95
CA ASP A 349 20.95 -107.16 53.84
C ASP A 349 22.40 -107.36 53.38
N GLN A 350 23.21 -106.29 53.30
CA GLN A 350 24.67 -106.35 53.11
C GLN A 350 25.38 -107.13 54.22
N TRP A 351 25.08 -106.86 55.50
CA TRP A 351 25.66 -107.60 56.62
C TRP A 351 25.26 -109.09 56.60
N THR A 352 24.01 -109.37 56.24
CA THR A 352 23.50 -110.75 56.09
C THR A 352 24.20 -111.46 54.91
N GLN A 353 24.53 -110.73 53.84
CA GLN A 353 25.29 -111.25 52.71
C GLN A 353 26.76 -111.52 53.08
N ALA A 354 27.44 -110.57 53.74
CA ALA A 354 28.80 -110.78 54.26
C ALA A 354 28.88 -111.96 55.24
N MET A 355 27.87 -112.13 56.11
CA MET A 355 27.75 -113.29 57.00
C MET A 355 27.51 -114.61 56.25
N LYS A 356 26.76 -114.61 55.14
CA LYS A 356 26.61 -115.79 54.27
C LYS A 356 27.91 -116.12 53.54
N GLU A 357 28.66 -115.12 53.09
CA GLU A 357 29.94 -115.28 52.41
C GLU A 357 30.99 -115.84 53.39
N LEU A 358 31.08 -115.32 54.61
CA LEU A 358 31.87 -115.90 55.70
C LEU A 358 31.49 -117.35 56.03
N ALA A 359 30.19 -117.66 56.07
CA ALA A 359 29.70 -119.02 56.32
C ALA A 359 30.01 -119.97 55.15
N ALA A 360 29.89 -119.51 53.90
CA ALA A 360 30.24 -120.27 52.71
C ALA A 360 31.76 -120.51 52.61
N TYR A 361 32.58 -119.51 52.98
CA TYR A 361 34.03 -119.63 53.06
C TYR A 361 34.43 -120.73 54.06
N ARG A 362 33.93 -120.65 55.30
CA ARG A 362 34.16 -121.68 56.33
C ARG A 362 33.64 -123.07 55.93
N HIS A 363 32.51 -123.14 55.23
CA HIS A 363 31.98 -124.42 54.74
C HIS A 363 32.84 -125.03 53.63
N ASN A 364 33.43 -124.20 52.77
CA ASN A 364 34.37 -124.65 51.75
C ASN A 364 35.72 -125.07 52.36
N GLU A 365 36.22 -124.37 53.37
CA GLU A 365 37.39 -124.78 54.17
C GLU A 365 37.15 -126.13 54.88
N LEU A 366 35.99 -126.29 55.52
CA LEU A 366 35.62 -127.56 56.17
C LEU A 366 35.47 -128.70 55.16
N LYS A 367 34.90 -128.44 53.98
CA LYS A 367 34.79 -129.44 52.91
C LYS A 367 36.13 -129.82 52.29
N SER A 368 37.03 -128.86 52.05
CA SER A 368 38.36 -129.18 51.52
C SER A 368 39.16 -130.01 52.53
N ALA A 369 39.13 -129.64 53.81
CA ALA A 369 39.71 -130.42 54.89
C ALA A 369 39.11 -131.85 54.98
N GLN A 370 37.78 -132.00 54.94
CA GLN A 370 37.12 -133.31 54.95
C GLN A 370 37.46 -134.17 53.72
N SER A 371 37.56 -133.56 52.54
CA SER A 371 37.90 -134.29 51.30
C SER A 371 39.34 -134.81 51.31
N ILE A 372 40.28 -134.05 51.90
CA ILE A 372 41.65 -134.50 52.14
C ILE A 372 41.67 -135.68 53.13
N LEU A 373 40.89 -135.59 54.21
CA LEU A 373 40.84 -136.59 55.27
C LEU A 373 40.21 -137.93 54.81
N GLN A 374 39.13 -137.89 54.02
CA GLN A 374 38.54 -139.10 53.44
C GLN A 374 39.52 -139.83 52.49
N ARG A 375 40.33 -139.08 51.74
CA ARG A 375 41.32 -139.65 50.82
C ARG A 375 42.38 -140.46 51.58
N GLN A 376 42.91 -139.90 52.67
CA GLN A 376 43.85 -140.58 53.57
C GLN A 376 43.26 -141.83 54.22
N GLN A 377 41.96 -141.85 54.50
CA GLN A 377 41.28 -143.02 55.07
C GLN A 377 41.14 -144.17 54.06
N GLN A 378 40.77 -143.87 52.81
CA GLN A 378 40.68 -144.88 51.75
C GLN A 378 42.04 -145.51 51.40
N GLU A 379 43.11 -144.71 51.44
CA GLU A 379 44.49 -145.20 51.27
C GLU A 379 44.87 -146.23 52.36
N LEU A 380 44.50 -145.98 53.63
CA LEU A 380 44.82 -146.87 54.77
C LEU A 380 44.08 -148.22 54.78
N GLU A 381 42.85 -148.28 54.29
CA GLU A 381 42.06 -149.54 54.30
C GLU A 381 42.55 -150.55 53.25
N SER A 382 43.02 -150.05 52.09
CA SER A 382 43.56 -150.89 51.01
C SER A 382 44.79 -151.72 51.44
N VAL A 383 45.56 -151.21 52.40
CA VAL A 383 46.78 -151.87 52.93
C VAL A 383 46.43 -153.06 53.84
N LYS A 384 45.29 -153.05 54.53
CA LYS A 384 44.90 -154.13 55.47
C LYS A 384 44.64 -155.45 54.75
N ILE A 385 43.84 -155.42 53.70
CA ILE A 385 43.41 -156.64 53.00
C ILE A 385 44.61 -157.34 52.34
N HIS A 386 45.62 -156.58 51.93
CA HIS A 386 46.88 -157.09 51.37
C HIS A 386 47.75 -157.88 52.39
N SER A 387 47.37 -157.94 53.67
CA SER A 387 48.12 -158.64 54.73
C SER A 387 47.66 -160.08 55.00
N GLU A 388 46.46 -160.48 54.56
CA GLU A 388 45.87 -161.77 54.96
C GLU A 388 46.10 -162.91 53.95
N GLU A 389 46.32 -162.60 52.67
CA GLU A 389 46.54 -163.61 51.61
C GLU A 389 48.01 -164.08 51.50
N GLN A 390 48.98 -163.37 52.07
CA GLN A 390 50.41 -163.75 52.03
C GLN A 390 50.79 -164.83 53.07
N LYS A 391 50.06 -165.95 53.06
CA LYS A 391 50.44 -167.22 53.69
C LYS A 391 50.29 -168.35 52.66
N ILE A 392 51.13 -168.39 51.63
CA ILE A 392 52.50 -168.95 51.73
C ILE A 392 52.47 -170.35 52.37
N ILE A 393 52.24 -171.33 51.50
CA ILE A 393 52.91 -172.62 51.56
C ILE A 393 54.43 -172.33 51.69
N ARG A 394 55.03 -172.68 52.83
CA ARG A 394 56.49 -172.56 53.04
C ARG A 394 57.11 -173.90 53.39
N LYS A 395 57.27 -174.73 52.36
CA LYS A 395 58.30 -175.76 52.23
C LYS A 395 58.67 -175.85 50.74
N ASP A 396 59.92 -175.64 50.31
CA ASP A 396 61.14 -175.29 51.06
C ASP A 396 62.10 -174.39 50.23
N LEU A 397 62.94 -173.62 50.96
CA LEU A 397 64.20 -172.94 50.58
C LEU A 397 64.31 -171.91 49.40
N THR A 398 64.84 -170.73 49.78
CA THR A 398 65.83 -169.86 49.06
C THR A 398 65.47 -168.97 47.85
N GLN A 399 66.23 -167.85 47.75
CA GLN A 399 66.38 -166.84 46.66
C GLN A 399 65.16 -165.90 46.39
N VAL A 400 65.27 -164.55 46.49
CA VAL A 400 66.04 -163.52 45.72
C VAL A 400 65.30 -163.14 44.42
N LYS A 401 65.09 -161.88 43.97
CA LYS A 401 65.66 -160.51 44.19
C LYS A 401 64.46 -159.49 44.12
N GLU A 402 64.29 -158.39 44.88
CA GLU A 402 65.04 -157.11 45.04
C GLU A 402 64.69 -156.01 43.99
N GLU A 403 64.99 -154.73 44.34
CA GLU A 403 65.00 -153.48 43.54
C GLU A 403 63.63 -152.85 43.13
N VAL A 404 63.25 -151.57 43.31
CA VAL A 404 63.86 -150.22 43.60
C VAL A 404 64.00 -149.29 42.38
N SER A 405 63.25 -148.16 42.33
CA SER A 405 63.73 -146.79 41.92
C SER A 405 62.66 -145.76 41.46
N ARG A 406 62.86 -144.49 41.89
CA ARG A 406 62.67 -143.16 41.18
C ARG A 406 61.27 -142.75 40.64
N VAL A 407 60.74 -141.52 40.76
CA VAL A 407 61.20 -140.09 40.83
C VAL A 407 61.29 -139.37 39.47
N GLN A 408 60.93 -138.05 39.43
CA GLN A 408 61.01 -136.99 38.37
C GLN A 408 59.64 -136.53 37.79
N LYS A 409 59.38 -135.29 37.29
CA LYS A 409 60.07 -133.95 37.15
C LYS A 409 58.99 -132.90 36.69
N GLU A 410 59.11 -131.56 36.65
CA GLU A 410 59.89 -130.50 37.34
C GLU A 410 59.37 -129.08 36.92
N THR A 411 59.34 -128.08 37.83
CA THR A 411 59.39 -126.59 37.59
C THR A 411 58.30 -125.91 36.72
N PHE A 412 58.01 -124.60 36.78
CA PHE A 412 58.68 -123.36 37.27
C PHE A 412 57.65 -122.47 38.05
N ASN A 413 57.82 -121.21 38.53
CA ASN A 413 58.78 -120.30 39.26
C ASN A 413 58.01 -118.94 39.38
N ASP A 414 58.30 -117.84 40.13
CA ASP A 414 59.21 -117.36 41.22
C ASP A 414 58.62 -115.98 41.68
N GLU A 415 58.86 -115.36 42.86
CA GLU A 415 59.42 -115.79 44.16
C GLU A 415 58.74 -114.98 45.32
N CYS A 416 59.47 -114.40 46.29
CA CYS A 416 58.95 -113.77 47.53
C CYS A 416 60.01 -112.86 48.23
N PRO A 417 59.89 -112.39 49.51
CA PRO A 417 58.72 -111.92 50.28
C PRO A 417 58.95 -110.60 51.10
N SER A 418 57.88 -110.10 51.74
CA SER A 418 57.84 -109.38 53.05
C SER A 418 58.22 -107.87 53.22
N LYS A 419 57.24 -107.14 53.82
CA LYS A 419 57.31 -106.27 55.04
C LYS A 419 57.37 -104.71 54.96
N VAL A 420 56.61 -104.12 55.90
CA VAL A 420 56.65 -102.78 56.58
C VAL A 420 56.12 -101.48 55.92
N THR A 421 55.32 -100.75 56.74
CA THR A 421 55.13 -99.27 56.90
C THR A 421 54.49 -98.34 55.85
N GLU A 422 53.57 -97.52 56.39
CA GLU A 422 53.34 -96.06 56.22
C GLU A 422 52.89 -95.40 54.89
N ALA A 423 51.77 -94.67 55.03
CA ALA A 423 51.51 -93.26 54.70
C ALA A 423 51.76 -92.65 53.30
N GLU A 424 50.77 -91.86 52.86
CA GLU A 424 50.86 -90.63 52.05
C GLU A 424 51.43 -90.72 50.61
N ASP A 425 51.10 -89.85 49.64
CA ASP A 425 49.89 -89.07 49.33
C ASP A 425 50.07 -88.54 47.86
N THR A 426 49.20 -87.64 47.40
CA THR A 426 49.36 -86.72 46.24
C THR A 426 49.22 -87.28 44.82
N ALA A 427 48.06 -86.99 44.22
CA ALA A 427 47.97 -86.29 42.93
C ALA A 427 46.59 -85.60 42.85
N ASN A 428 46.55 -84.26 42.73
CA ASN A 428 45.35 -83.49 43.09
C ASN A 428 44.27 -83.45 41.98
N PRO A 429 42.96 -83.43 42.33
CA PRO A 429 41.86 -83.26 41.38
C PRO A 429 41.56 -81.77 41.11
N ASP A 430 40.39 -81.48 40.52
CA ASP A 430 39.43 -80.40 40.93
C ASP A 430 38.45 -80.00 39.79
N VAL A 431 38.75 -80.32 38.53
CA VAL A 431 37.91 -79.92 37.37
C VAL A 431 36.48 -80.47 37.43
N ALA A 432 36.28 -81.72 37.88
CA ALA A 432 34.95 -82.31 37.99
C ALA A 432 34.11 -81.68 39.11
N ARG A 433 34.74 -81.37 40.26
CA ARG A 433 34.04 -80.80 41.42
C ARG A 433 33.49 -79.41 41.13
N TRP A 434 34.25 -78.54 40.44
CA TRP A 434 33.76 -77.20 40.11
C TRP A 434 32.59 -77.22 39.12
N ILE A 435 32.44 -78.28 38.32
CA ILE A 435 31.26 -78.49 37.46
C ILE A 435 30.05 -78.90 38.32
N GLU A 436 30.20 -79.88 39.21
CA GLU A 436 29.13 -80.28 40.13
C GLU A 436 28.72 -79.14 41.08
N GLU A 437 29.67 -78.36 41.63
CA GLU A 437 29.38 -77.21 42.50
C GLU A 437 28.65 -76.10 41.75
N ARG A 438 29.01 -75.80 40.49
CA ARG A 438 28.26 -74.86 39.64
C ARG A 438 26.83 -75.32 39.44
N ASP A 439 26.63 -76.60 39.10
CA ASP A 439 25.32 -77.12 38.75
C ASP A 439 24.42 -77.24 39.99
N ILE A 440 24.97 -77.67 41.14
CA ILE A 440 24.28 -77.63 42.44
C ILE A 440 23.87 -76.19 42.81
N LEU A 441 24.77 -75.20 42.66
CA LEU A 441 24.43 -73.80 42.97
C LEU A 441 23.31 -73.26 42.08
N LEU A 442 23.27 -73.62 40.80
CA LEU A 442 22.17 -73.27 39.88
C LEU A 442 20.87 -74.03 40.21
N GLU A 443 20.95 -75.31 40.60
CA GLU A 443 19.79 -76.11 41.04
C GLU A 443 19.17 -75.60 42.35
N THR A 444 19.92 -74.91 43.23
CA THR A 444 19.34 -74.30 44.45
C THR A 444 18.34 -73.17 44.16
N GLY A 445 18.35 -72.58 42.96
CA GLY A 445 17.45 -71.49 42.57
C GLY A 445 17.69 -70.14 43.28
N VAL A 446 18.71 -70.03 44.13
CA VAL A 446 19.10 -68.78 44.82
C VAL A 446 20.12 -67.97 44.01
N TYR A 447 20.88 -68.63 43.14
CA TYR A 447 21.86 -68.02 42.23
C TYR A 447 21.38 -68.08 40.78
N THR A 448 21.78 -67.08 39.99
CA THR A 448 21.49 -66.97 38.56
C THR A 448 22.78 -67.03 37.74
N GLN A 449 22.66 -67.26 36.43
CA GLN A 449 23.78 -67.29 35.47
C GLN A 449 24.57 -65.96 35.38
N ASN A 450 24.02 -64.87 35.94
CA ASN A 450 24.66 -63.55 35.92
C ASN A 450 25.36 -63.19 37.25
N ASP A 451 25.32 -64.06 38.26
CA ASP A 451 25.94 -63.79 39.55
C ASP A 451 27.46 -63.99 39.53
N PHE A 452 28.17 -63.08 40.20
CA PHE A 452 29.64 -62.98 40.21
C PHE A 452 30.35 -64.29 40.60
N THR A 453 29.77 -65.06 41.54
CA THR A 453 30.29 -66.34 41.99
C THR A 453 30.23 -67.41 40.89
N ILE A 454 29.13 -67.48 40.13
CA ILE A 454 28.97 -68.41 39.00
C ILE A 454 29.94 -68.03 37.87
N GLN A 455 30.06 -66.74 37.56
CA GLN A 455 30.95 -66.26 36.51
C GLN A 455 32.44 -66.54 36.80
N GLN A 456 32.87 -66.52 38.07
CA GLN A 456 34.23 -66.94 38.43
C GLN A 456 34.47 -68.45 38.25
N LEU A 457 33.47 -69.30 38.54
CA LEU A 457 33.57 -70.75 38.32
C LEU A 457 33.68 -71.06 36.82
N ASP A 458 32.83 -70.46 35.98
CA ASP A 458 32.89 -70.62 34.52
C ASP A 458 34.22 -70.13 33.91
N GLN A 459 34.83 -69.08 34.45
CA GLN A 459 36.17 -68.63 34.04
C GLN A 459 37.27 -69.64 34.42
N LYS A 460 37.21 -70.23 35.62
CA LYS A 460 38.16 -71.29 36.04
C LYS A 460 38.01 -72.56 35.22
N ILE A 461 36.77 -73.02 34.96
CA ILE A 461 36.49 -74.19 34.13
C ILE A 461 37.03 -73.98 32.69
N LYS A 462 36.85 -72.79 32.12
CA LYS A 462 37.41 -72.44 30.79
C LYS A 462 38.93 -72.28 30.76
N ALA A 463 39.60 -72.14 31.91
CA ALA A 463 41.06 -72.08 31.98
C ALA A 463 41.71 -73.49 31.93
N CYS A 464 40.99 -74.54 32.35
CA CYS A 464 41.48 -75.92 32.37
C CYS A 464 41.03 -76.78 31.17
N LEU A 465 40.30 -76.21 30.21
CA LEU A 465 39.79 -76.89 29.01
C LEU A 465 40.32 -76.21 27.73
N LYS A 466 41.65 -76.15 27.61
CA LYS A 466 42.42 -75.72 26.44
C LYS A 466 43.58 -76.67 26.16
#